data_AF-A0A2T5G8E9-F1
#
_entry.id   AF-A0A2T5G8E9-F1
#
_cell.length_a   1.000
_cell.length_b   1.000
_cell.length_c   1.000
_cell.angle_alpha   90.00
_cell.angle_beta   90.00
_cell.angle_gamma   90.00
#
_symmetry.space_group_name_H-M   'P 1'
#
loop_
_entity.id
_entity.type
_entity.pdbx_description
1 polymer ?
#
loop_
_entity_poly.entity_id
_entity_poly.type
_entity_poly.pdbx_seq_one_letter_code
_entity_poly.pdbx_strand_id
1 'polypeptide(L)'
;MHPALQRLADLAFTRVRFSEPLAPYTTWRIGGPADALVDVGTPEELVRLFAFLREEGIPWFLLGHGSNVLFGDGGFRGVVFRLAGAFRTLAILSRGSSPLVFPDGRRGSSPSAAAEGSPDGSAPGRDARPYEGAEVGWEQGGDVPRCPPETVGVLAGGGASLPGLAAFAARRGLAGLEFAGGIPGTVGGAVVMNAGAHGGEVKDVLRYVRLFTPDGREVVAGPESLRFSYRTSNLQREKAVVVEAAFCLRPDDPEEIRARLNAFRERRARTQPVTARTAGSVFRNPPGDYAGRLIDAAGLKGLRVGGAVVSPVHANFIENAGGATARDVCALIERIRDEVYRKFGVLLETEVVVVGEG
;
A
#
# COMPACT_ATOMS: atom_id res chain seq x y z
N MET A 1 -26.30 -5.96 6.34
CA MET A 1 -25.46 -6.76 5.41
C MET A 1 -26.13 -6.75 4.05
N HIS A 2 -25.38 -6.50 2.97
CA HIS A 2 -25.95 -6.46 1.61
C HIS A 2 -26.40 -7.88 1.16
N PRO A 3 -27.62 -8.08 0.62
CA PRO A 3 -28.14 -9.43 0.33
C PRO A 3 -27.26 -10.27 -0.59
N ALA A 4 -26.71 -9.64 -1.64
CA ALA A 4 -25.91 -10.34 -2.64
C ALA A 4 -24.56 -10.87 -2.14
N LEU A 5 -24.09 -10.47 -0.95
CA LEU A 5 -22.82 -10.94 -0.38
C LEU A 5 -22.76 -12.47 -0.23
N GLN A 6 -23.89 -13.14 -0.04
CA GLN A 6 -23.90 -14.62 0.04
C GLN A 6 -23.37 -15.27 -1.25
N ARG A 7 -23.57 -14.65 -2.42
CA ARG A 7 -23.01 -15.12 -3.71
C ARG A 7 -21.48 -15.18 -3.72
N LEU A 8 -20.78 -14.49 -2.81
CA LEU A 8 -19.32 -14.61 -2.68
C LEU A 8 -18.88 -16.04 -2.37
N ALA A 9 -19.71 -16.85 -1.70
CA ALA A 9 -19.41 -18.25 -1.43
C ALA A 9 -19.30 -19.09 -2.72
N ASP A 10 -20.10 -18.76 -3.74
CA ASP A 10 -20.21 -19.50 -5.00
C ASP A 10 -19.16 -19.08 -6.05
N LEU A 11 -18.54 -17.91 -5.88
CA LEU A 11 -17.60 -17.31 -6.84
C LEU A 11 -16.17 -17.89 -6.82
N ALA A 12 -15.96 -18.97 -6.05
CA ALA A 12 -14.72 -19.74 -5.98
C ALA A 12 -13.47 -18.87 -5.72
N PHE A 13 -13.47 -18.13 -4.60
CA PHE A 13 -12.31 -17.39 -4.11
C PHE A 13 -11.41 -18.27 -3.23
N THR A 14 -10.13 -17.91 -3.12
CA THR A 14 -9.15 -18.60 -2.27
C THR A 14 -9.61 -18.71 -0.81
N ARG A 15 -10.28 -17.69 -0.26
CA ARG A 15 -11.04 -17.81 1.01
C ARG A 15 -12.07 -16.70 1.19
N VAL A 16 -13.27 -17.05 1.67
CA VAL A 16 -14.30 -16.09 2.12
C VAL A 16 -14.60 -16.33 3.60
N ARG A 17 -14.82 -15.25 4.35
CA ARG A 17 -15.42 -15.26 5.71
C ARG A 17 -16.46 -14.15 5.77
N PHE A 18 -17.56 -14.37 6.48
CA PHE A 18 -18.62 -13.37 6.70
C PHE A 18 -18.64 -12.89 8.15
N SER A 19 -19.01 -11.63 8.38
CA SER A 19 -19.01 -10.99 9.71
C SER A 19 -17.66 -11.10 10.44
N GLU A 20 -16.55 -11.06 9.69
CA GLU A 20 -15.20 -11.37 10.18
C GLU A 20 -14.60 -10.16 10.92
N PRO A 21 -14.25 -10.28 12.22
CA PRO A 21 -13.59 -9.21 12.97
C PRO A 21 -12.28 -8.78 12.31
N LEU A 22 -12.02 -7.47 12.21
CA LEU A 22 -10.83 -6.94 11.55
C LEU A 22 -9.61 -6.77 12.49
N ALA A 23 -9.81 -6.76 13.81
CA ALA A 23 -8.73 -6.68 14.79
C ALA A 23 -7.61 -7.76 14.64
N PRO A 24 -7.87 -9.03 14.26
CA PRO A 24 -6.81 -10.00 13.95
C PRO A 24 -5.94 -9.64 12.73
N TYR A 25 -6.38 -8.68 11.91
CA TYR A 25 -5.76 -8.29 10.64
C TYR A 25 -5.11 -6.90 10.65
N THR A 26 -5.20 -6.16 11.77
CA THR A 26 -4.49 -4.89 12.00
C THR A 26 -3.35 -5.06 13.01
N THR A 27 -2.28 -4.26 12.88
CA THR A 27 -1.18 -4.29 13.87
C THR A 27 -1.58 -3.61 15.19
N TRP A 28 -2.56 -2.69 15.15
CA TRP A 28 -3.19 -2.12 16.35
C TRP A 28 -4.00 -3.14 17.16
N ARG A 29 -4.44 -4.26 16.55
CA ARG A 29 -5.41 -5.20 17.13
C ARG A 29 -6.74 -4.52 17.49
N ILE A 30 -7.21 -3.64 16.61
CA ILE A 30 -8.48 -2.91 16.70
C ILE A 30 -9.21 -3.04 15.36
N GLY A 31 -10.54 -3.13 15.40
CA GLY A 31 -11.42 -3.18 14.23
C GLY A 31 -12.59 -4.14 14.41
N GLY A 32 -13.80 -3.62 14.24
CA GLY A 32 -15.04 -4.41 14.20
C GLY A 32 -15.16 -5.34 12.98
N PRO A 33 -16.31 -5.97 12.77
CA PRO A 33 -16.49 -6.95 11.69
C PRO A 33 -16.61 -6.31 10.30
N ALA A 34 -15.90 -6.87 9.32
CA ALA A 34 -16.27 -6.69 7.91
C ALA A 34 -17.50 -7.56 7.59
N ASP A 35 -18.40 -7.05 6.75
CA ASP A 35 -19.49 -7.86 6.19
C ASP A 35 -18.95 -9.14 5.49
N ALA A 36 -17.88 -8.99 4.70
CA ALA A 36 -17.08 -10.11 4.23
C ALA A 36 -15.58 -9.77 4.21
N LEU A 37 -14.73 -10.77 4.51
CA LEU A 37 -13.28 -10.73 4.32
C LEU A 37 -12.85 -11.79 3.30
N VAL A 38 -12.44 -11.35 2.11
CA VAL A 38 -12.03 -12.21 0.99
C VAL A 38 -10.49 -12.25 0.87
N ASP A 39 -9.89 -13.43 0.84
CA ASP A 39 -8.52 -13.60 0.35
C ASP A 39 -8.58 -13.92 -1.15
N VAL A 40 -7.87 -13.11 -1.93
CA VAL A 40 -7.84 -13.16 -3.40
C VAL A 40 -6.48 -13.73 -3.81
N GLY A 41 -6.44 -14.96 -4.31
CA GLY A 41 -5.21 -15.70 -4.60
C GLY A 41 -4.61 -15.48 -5.98
N THR A 42 -5.42 -15.06 -6.96
CA THR A 42 -5.05 -14.98 -8.39
C THR A 42 -5.63 -13.75 -9.08
N PRO A 43 -5.12 -13.33 -10.25
CA PRO A 43 -5.71 -12.23 -11.04
C PRO A 43 -7.16 -12.46 -11.43
N GLU A 44 -7.56 -13.70 -11.71
CA GLU A 44 -8.92 -14.05 -12.12
C GLU A 44 -9.89 -13.88 -10.95
N GLU A 45 -9.48 -14.27 -9.75
CA GLU A 45 -10.22 -13.96 -8.52
C GLU A 45 -10.38 -12.44 -8.36
N LEU A 46 -9.34 -11.64 -8.62
CA LEU A 46 -9.43 -10.18 -8.49
C LEU A 46 -10.40 -9.56 -9.49
N VAL A 47 -10.35 -9.99 -10.76
CA VAL A 47 -11.28 -9.51 -11.80
C VAL A 47 -12.72 -9.94 -11.51
N ARG A 48 -12.95 -11.19 -11.08
CA ARG A 48 -14.28 -11.64 -10.63
C ARG A 48 -14.79 -10.82 -9.45
N LEU A 49 -13.94 -10.52 -8.48
CA LEU A 49 -14.29 -9.70 -7.32
C LEU A 49 -14.69 -8.28 -7.74
N PHE A 50 -13.92 -7.61 -8.60
CA PHE A 50 -14.28 -6.27 -9.09
C PHE A 50 -15.54 -6.24 -9.96
N ALA A 51 -15.77 -7.27 -10.78
CA ALA A 51 -17.01 -7.39 -11.53
C ALA A 51 -18.22 -7.47 -10.58
N PHE A 52 -18.19 -8.38 -9.60
CA PHE A 52 -19.24 -8.55 -8.59
C PHE A 52 -19.46 -7.28 -7.74
N LEU A 53 -18.38 -6.67 -7.24
CA LEU A 53 -18.48 -5.46 -6.41
C LEU A 53 -19.09 -4.27 -7.17
N ARG A 54 -18.79 -4.16 -8.46
CA ARG A 54 -19.33 -3.11 -9.33
C ARG A 54 -20.79 -3.37 -9.71
N GLU A 55 -21.14 -4.61 -10.08
CA GLU A 55 -22.51 -5.04 -10.39
C GLU A 55 -23.46 -4.74 -9.22
N GLU A 56 -23.04 -5.04 -8.00
CA GLU A 56 -23.84 -4.88 -6.77
C GLU A 56 -23.66 -3.54 -6.06
N GLY A 57 -22.79 -2.65 -6.56
CA GLY A 57 -22.50 -1.36 -5.92
C GLY A 57 -21.91 -1.47 -4.50
N ILE A 58 -21.26 -2.59 -4.17
CA ILE A 58 -20.81 -2.89 -2.80
C ILE A 58 -19.49 -2.14 -2.48
N PRO A 59 -19.43 -1.35 -1.40
CA PRO A 59 -18.20 -0.73 -0.94
C PRO A 59 -17.13 -1.76 -0.61
N TRP A 60 -15.86 -1.42 -0.86
CA TRP A 60 -14.75 -2.33 -0.61
C TRP A 60 -13.50 -1.62 -0.10
N PHE A 61 -12.62 -2.39 0.55
CA PHE A 61 -11.33 -1.93 1.04
C PHE A 61 -10.24 -2.99 0.84
N LEU A 62 -9.13 -2.63 0.19
CA LEU A 62 -7.95 -3.49 0.11
C LEU A 62 -7.11 -3.39 1.39
N LEU A 63 -7.03 -4.48 2.14
CA LEU A 63 -6.22 -4.58 3.34
C LEU A 63 -4.90 -5.32 3.08
N GLY A 64 -3.78 -4.64 3.35
CA GLY A 64 -2.45 -5.26 3.40
C GLY A 64 -2.23 -5.99 4.74
N HIS A 65 -1.16 -5.65 5.46
CA HIS A 65 -0.92 -6.12 6.83
C HIS A 65 -1.62 -5.28 7.92
N GLY A 66 -2.49 -4.34 7.52
CA GLY A 66 -3.21 -3.45 8.45
C GLY A 66 -2.28 -2.63 9.36
N SER A 67 -1.13 -2.20 8.83
CA SER A 67 -0.07 -1.50 9.56
C SER A 67 -0.14 0.03 9.53
N ASN A 68 -1.15 0.59 8.84
CA ASN A 68 -1.44 2.03 8.78
C ASN A 68 -2.96 2.29 8.71
N VAL A 69 -3.78 1.41 9.33
CA VAL A 69 -5.24 1.43 9.23
C VAL A 69 -5.87 1.25 10.60
N LEU A 70 -6.86 2.08 10.91
CA LEU A 70 -7.78 1.92 12.03
C LEU A 70 -9.17 1.62 11.47
N PHE A 71 -9.67 0.41 11.70
CA PHE A 71 -11.09 0.12 11.43
C PHE A 71 -11.93 0.55 12.63
N GLY A 72 -13.07 1.18 12.38
CA GLY A 72 -14.06 1.55 13.40
C GLY A 72 -14.59 0.35 14.18
N ASP A 73 -15.17 0.61 15.36
CA ASP A 73 -15.67 -0.44 16.26
C ASP A 73 -16.92 -1.16 15.70
N GLY A 74 -17.71 -0.49 14.87
CA GLY A 74 -18.80 -1.09 14.08
C GLY A 74 -18.30 -1.87 12.85
N GLY A 75 -17.01 -1.77 12.52
CA GLY A 75 -16.38 -2.51 11.43
C GLY A 75 -16.62 -1.89 10.05
N PHE A 76 -16.74 -2.73 9.02
CA PHE A 76 -16.79 -2.27 7.62
C PHE A 76 -18.01 -2.82 6.88
N ARG A 77 -18.88 -1.91 6.39
CA ARG A 77 -20.09 -2.22 5.63
C ARG A 77 -19.75 -2.48 4.16
N GLY A 78 -19.26 -3.69 3.88
CA GLY A 78 -18.88 -4.13 2.53
C GLY A 78 -17.80 -5.20 2.56
N VAL A 79 -17.06 -5.34 1.45
CA VAL A 79 -16.01 -6.36 1.32
C VAL A 79 -14.64 -5.76 1.64
N VAL A 80 -14.03 -6.23 2.74
CA VAL A 80 -12.58 -6.11 2.88
C VAL A 80 -11.95 -7.26 2.11
N PHE A 81 -10.88 -7.01 1.35
CA PHE A 81 -10.15 -8.11 0.71
C PHE A 81 -8.64 -7.95 0.83
N ARG A 82 -7.91 -9.05 0.63
CA ARG A 82 -6.45 -9.12 0.75
C ARG A 82 -5.84 -9.89 -0.41
N LEU A 83 -4.67 -9.44 -0.85
CA LEU A 83 -3.88 -10.16 -1.85
C LEU A 83 -3.14 -11.36 -1.21
N ALA A 84 -3.39 -12.55 -1.77
CA ALA A 84 -2.88 -13.84 -1.34
C ALA A 84 -2.23 -14.59 -2.54
N GLY A 85 -1.92 -15.88 -2.36
CA GLY A 85 -1.48 -16.75 -3.45
C GLY A 85 -0.34 -16.17 -4.29
N ALA A 86 -0.59 -16.07 -5.60
CA ALA A 86 0.37 -15.57 -6.60
C ALA A 86 0.87 -14.15 -6.28
N PHE A 87 0.03 -13.29 -5.70
CA PHE A 87 0.40 -11.91 -5.36
C PHE A 87 1.41 -11.79 -4.22
N ARG A 88 1.94 -12.89 -3.68
CA ARG A 88 3.00 -12.90 -2.65
C ARG A 88 4.37 -13.32 -3.18
N THR A 89 4.49 -13.59 -4.47
CA THR A 89 5.75 -14.03 -5.09
C THR A 89 6.83 -12.95 -5.06
N LEU A 90 8.09 -13.39 -4.98
CA LEU A 90 9.29 -12.56 -5.14
C LEU A 90 10.20 -13.24 -6.18
N ALA A 91 10.67 -12.50 -7.18
CA ALA A 91 11.49 -13.04 -8.27
C ALA A 91 12.57 -12.04 -8.71
N ILE A 92 13.62 -12.56 -9.37
CA ILE A 92 14.56 -11.73 -10.14
C ILE A 92 14.03 -11.58 -11.57
N LEU A 93 14.16 -10.39 -12.15
CA LEU A 93 13.82 -10.12 -13.54
C LEU A 93 14.87 -10.74 -14.48
N SER A 94 14.67 -12.01 -14.84
CA SER A 94 15.15 -12.52 -16.12
C SER A 94 14.38 -11.88 -17.29
N ARG A 95 14.97 -11.88 -18.49
CA ARG A 95 14.34 -11.32 -19.70
C ARG A 95 12.96 -11.95 -19.93
N GLY A 96 11.91 -11.11 -19.99
CA GLY A 96 10.55 -11.52 -20.40
C GLY A 96 9.71 -12.30 -19.36
N SER A 97 10.14 -12.41 -18.10
CA SER A 97 9.44 -13.22 -17.09
C SER A 97 8.75 -12.38 -16.00
N SER A 98 7.41 -12.39 -15.95
CA SER A 98 6.64 -12.09 -14.74
C SER A 98 6.45 -13.38 -13.91
N PRO A 99 6.48 -13.32 -12.57
CA PRO A 99 6.10 -14.43 -11.69
C PRO A 99 4.57 -14.64 -11.63
N LEU A 100 3.76 -13.68 -12.09
CA LEU A 100 2.33 -13.83 -12.26
C LEU A 100 2.04 -14.41 -13.67
N VAL A 101 1.17 -15.42 -13.73
CA VAL A 101 0.75 -16.08 -14.97
C VAL A 101 -0.77 -16.05 -15.03
N PHE A 102 -1.30 -15.60 -16.17
CA PHE A 102 -2.74 -15.40 -16.42
C PHE A 102 -3.31 -16.57 -17.27
N PRO A 103 -4.66 -16.76 -17.33
CA PRO A 103 -5.27 -17.99 -17.88
C PRO A 103 -5.24 -18.07 -19.40
N ASP A 104 -5.14 -16.92 -20.06
CA ASP A 104 -4.92 -16.80 -21.51
C ASP A 104 -3.46 -17.08 -21.90
N GLY A 105 -2.61 -17.44 -20.94
CA GLY A 105 -1.19 -17.71 -21.14
C GLY A 105 -0.34 -16.47 -21.42
N ARG A 106 -0.90 -15.25 -21.37
CA ARG A 106 -0.13 -14.02 -21.62
C ARG A 106 0.89 -13.79 -20.50
N ARG A 107 2.16 -14.00 -20.84
CA ARG A 107 3.31 -13.56 -20.04
C ARG A 107 3.72 -12.17 -20.51
N GLY A 108 2.99 -11.14 -20.07
CA GLY A 108 3.33 -9.75 -20.37
C GLY A 108 3.54 -9.46 -21.85
N SER A 109 2.60 -9.88 -22.71
CA SER A 109 2.58 -9.56 -24.14
C SER A 109 1.32 -8.79 -24.51
N SER A 110 1.50 -7.71 -25.27
CA SER A 110 0.40 -6.89 -25.79
C SER A 110 -0.55 -7.71 -26.67
N PRO A 111 -1.88 -7.51 -26.61
CA PRO A 111 -2.80 -8.12 -27.57
C PRO A 111 -2.62 -7.50 -28.95
N SER A 112 -1.89 -8.19 -29.82
CA SER A 112 -1.96 -7.99 -31.26
C SER A 112 -3.38 -8.32 -31.74
N ALA A 113 -4.17 -7.30 -32.07
CA ALA A 113 -5.51 -7.48 -32.64
C ALA A 113 -5.39 -7.96 -34.09
N ALA A 114 -5.70 -9.23 -34.33
CA ALA A 114 -5.94 -9.73 -35.68
C ALA A 114 -7.43 -9.54 -36.03
N ALA A 115 -7.75 -8.46 -36.73
CA ALA A 115 -8.99 -8.28 -37.49
C ALA A 115 -8.74 -7.26 -38.61
N GLU A 116 -8.76 -7.72 -39.86
CA GLU A 116 -8.53 -6.90 -41.05
C GLU A 116 -9.79 -6.08 -41.41
N GLY A 117 -9.63 -4.86 -41.96
CA GLY A 117 -10.76 -4.06 -42.45
C GLY A 117 -10.52 -2.56 -42.60
N SER A 118 -9.87 -2.14 -43.68
CA SER A 118 -9.96 -0.76 -44.25
C SER A 118 -11.15 -0.66 -45.23
N PRO A 119 -11.55 0.52 -45.78
CA PRO A 119 -10.95 1.87 -45.75
C PRO A 119 -11.94 2.93 -45.17
N ASP A 120 -11.87 4.26 -45.35
CA ASP A 120 -11.03 5.17 -46.17
C ASP A 120 -10.99 6.61 -45.60
N GLY A 121 -10.21 7.51 -46.22
CA GLY A 121 -10.72 8.83 -46.60
C GLY A 121 -10.52 10.05 -45.69
N SER A 122 -9.48 10.83 -46.02
CA SER A 122 -9.36 12.31 -45.96
C SER A 122 -9.29 13.11 -44.62
N ALA A 123 -8.47 14.16 -44.69
CA ALA A 123 -8.30 15.31 -43.78
C ALA A 123 -8.34 16.61 -44.68
N PRO A 124 -8.06 17.87 -44.24
CA PRO A 124 -7.68 18.38 -42.91
C PRO A 124 -8.29 19.77 -42.49
N GLY A 125 -7.88 20.26 -41.30
CA GLY A 125 -7.81 21.69 -40.93
C GLY A 125 -8.87 22.20 -39.92
N ARG A 126 -8.64 23.15 -39.02
CA ARG A 126 -7.48 23.79 -38.35
C ARG A 126 -8.08 24.86 -37.39
N ASP A 127 -7.33 25.27 -36.37
CA ASP A 127 -7.60 26.34 -35.35
C ASP A 127 -8.46 25.93 -34.12
N ALA A 128 -8.14 26.30 -32.86
CA ALA A 128 -7.19 27.32 -32.38
C ALA A 128 -6.52 27.06 -30.99
N ARG A 129 -5.17 27.18 -30.94
CA ARG A 129 -4.29 27.64 -29.81
C ARG A 129 -4.38 26.91 -28.41
N PRO A 130 -3.63 27.29 -27.34
CA PRO A 130 -2.45 26.49 -26.96
C PRO A 130 -2.38 25.99 -25.49
N TYR A 131 -1.81 24.78 -25.33
CA TYR A 131 -0.97 24.21 -24.23
C TYR A 131 -0.83 24.96 -22.87
N GLU A 132 -0.73 24.29 -21.71
CA GLU A 132 -0.20 22.94 -21.43
C GLU A 132 -1.09 22.12 -20.47
N GLY A 133 -1.88 21.19 -21.01
CA GLY A 133 -2.52 20.11 -20.25
C GLY A 133 -1.94 18.78 -20.70
N ALA A 134 -0.95 18.24 -19.98
CA ALA A 134 -0.39 16.93 -20.29
C ALA A 134 -1.37 15.83 -19.85
N GLU A 135 -2.30 15.48 -20.75
CA GLU A 135 -2.98 14.19 -20.71
C GLU A 135 -1.91 13.09 -20.82
N VAL A 136 -1.72 12.34 -19.74
CA VAL A 136 -0.77 11.22 -19.72
C VAL A 136 -1.45 10.06 -20.44
N GLY A 137 -1.22 9.97 -21.75
CA GLY A 137 -1.73 8.88 -22.58
C GLY A 137 -1.24 7.53 -22.07
N TRP A 138 -2.17 6.66 -21.69
CA TRP A 138 -1.87 5.30 -21.26
C TRP A 138 -1.69 4.40 -22.50
N GLU A 139 -0.45 4.24 -22.96
CA GLU A 139 -0.15 3.27 -24.02
C GLU A 139 -0.47 1.85 -23.54
N GLN A 140 -1.42 1.19 -24.21
CA GLN A 140 -1.66 -0.23 -24.01
C GLN A 140 -0.50 -1.03 -24.62
N GLY A 141 0.24 -1.75 -23.79
CA GLY A 141 1.14 -2.81 -24.24
C GLY A 141 2.50 -2.36 -24.78
N GLY A 142 3.22 -1.54 -24.01
CA GLY A 142 4.65 -1.26 -24.23
C GLY A 142 5.59 -2.31 -23.62
N ASP A 143 6.83 -2.37 -24.14
CA ASP A 143 7.93 -3.20 -23.65
C ASP A 143 8.17 -2.93 -22.14
N VAL A 144 8.26 -3.98 -21.32
CA VAL A 144 8.41 -3.83 -19.85
C VAL A 144 9.64 -2.96 -19.55
N PRO A 145 9.50 -1.81 -18.84
CA PRO A 145 10.59 -0.84 -18.72
C PRO A 145 11.88 -1.44 -18.16
N ARG A 146 12.87 -1.64 -19.02
CA ARG A 146 14.12 -2.33 -18.68
C ARG A 146 14.85 -1.60 -17.55
N CYS A 147 15.43 -2.34 -16.62
CA CYS A 147 16.32 -1.75 -15.63
C CYS A 147 17.60 -1.21 -16.29
N PRO A 148 18.22 -0.15 -15.72
CA PRO A 148 19.54 0.30 -16.13
C PRO A 148 20.58 -0.84 -16.14
N PRO A 149 21.56 -0.85 -17.07
CA PRO A 149 22.50 -1.97 -17.25
C PRO A 149 23.27 -2.40 -15.99
N GLU A 150 23.55 -1.44 -15.11
CA GLU A 150 24.25 -1.60 -13.82
C GLU A 150 23.36 -2.08 -12.67
N THR A 151 22.09 -2.39 -12.94
CA THR A 151 21.11 -2.80 -11.93
C THR A 151 20.45 -4.14 -12.26
N VAL A 152 20.08 -4.86 -11.22
CA VAL A 152 19.31 -6.11 -11.29
C VAL A 152 17.86 -5.80 -10.95
N GLY A 153 16.96 -6.21 -11.83
CA GLY A 153 15.53 -6.07 -11.58
C GLY A 153 15.01 -7.11 -10.59
N VAL A 154 14.11 -6.69 -9.69
CA VAL A 154 13.40 -7.56 -8.74
C VAL A 154 11.90 -7.31 -8.88
N LEU A 155 11.13 -8.39 -9.03
CA LEU A 155 9.66 -8.34 -8.99
C LEU A 155 9.14 -8.81 -7.63
N ALA A 156 8.09 -8.14 -7.18
CA ALA A 156 7.32 -8.52 -6.01
C ALA A 156 5.82 -8.33 -6.25
N GLY A 157 5.03 -9.35 -5.92
CA GLY A 157 3.57 -9.22 -5.92
C GLY A 157 3.10 -8.21 -4.86
N GLY A 158 1.97 -7.53 -5.11
CA GLY A 158 1.45 -6.47 -4.24
C GLY A 158 1.03 -6.93 -2.83
N GLY A 159 0.78 -8.23 -2.65
CA GLY A 159 0.56 -8.88 -1.36
C GLY A 159 1.83 -9.36 -0.66
N ALA A 160 3.00 -9.27 -1.30
CA ALA A 160 4.27 -9.70 -0.71
C ALA A 160 4.67 -8.78 0.47
N SER A 161 5.35 -9.35 1.47
CA SER A 161 5.85 -8.61 2.64
C SER A 161 6.98 -7.66 2.25
N LEU A 162 6.86 -6.37 2.56
CA LEU A 162 7.89 -5.36 2.24
C LEU A 162 9.23 -5.65 2.96
N PRO A 163 9.27 -5.97 4.29
CA PRO A 163 10.50 -6.43 4.94
C PRO A 163 11.02 -7.76 4.38
N GLY A 164 10.12 -8.60 3.84
CA GLY A 164 10.47 -9.85 3.17
C GLY A 164 11.20 -9.62 1.84
N LEU A 165 10.72 -8.65 1.04
CA LEU A 165 11.38 -8.19 -0.19
C LEU A 165 12.77 -7.60 0.11
N ALA A 166 12.90 -6.71 1.10
CA ALA A 166 14.19 -6.15 1.49
C ALA A 166 15.19 -7.25 1.92
N ALA A 167 14.74 -8.25 2.69
CA ALA A 167 15.57 -9.39 3.07
C ALA A 167 15.87 -10.35 1.89
N PHE A 168 14.98 -10.45 0.89
CA PHE A 168 15.19 -11.23 -0.33
C PHE A 168 16.26 -10.62 -1.23
N ALA A 169 16.29 -9.29 -1.34
CA ALA A 169 17.29 -8.52 -2.07
C ALA A 169 18.67 -8.60 -1.40
N ALA A 170 18.74 -8.37 -0.09
CA ALA A 170 20.00 -8.41 0.66
C ALA A 170 20.69 -9.77 0.62
N ARG A 171 19.95 -10.88 0.70
CA ARG A 171 20.50 -12.25 0.53
C ARG A 171 21.08 -12.52 -0.86
N ARG A 172 20.94 -11.60 -1.81
CA ARG A 172 21.43 -11.70 -3.20
C ARG A 172 22.44 -10.61 -3.54
N GLY A 173 22.92 -9.84 -2.56
CA GLY A 173 23.83 -8.73 -2.83
C GLY A 173 23.17 -7.59 -3.59
N LEU A 174 21.86 -7.33 -3.37
CA LEU A 174 21.13 -6.26 -4.05
C LEU A 174 20.77 -5.12 -3.08
N ALA A 175 21.41 -3.97 -3.26
CA ALA A 175 21.22 -2.75 -2.49
C ALA A 175 20.15 -1.82 -3.09
N GLY A 176 19.50 -1.05 -2.22
CA GLY A 176 18.45 -0.08 -2.54
C GLY A 176 17.17 -0.23 -1.71
N LEU A 177 17.00 -1.30 -0.93
CA LEU A 177 15.78 -1.59 -0.16
C LEU A 177 16.02 -1.75 1.35
N GLU A 178 17.21 -1.44 1.84
CA GLU A 178 17.59 -1.55 3.26
C GLU A 178 16.64 -0.72 4.14
N PHE A 179 16.27 0.48 3.67
CA PHE A 179 15.33 1.37 4.35
C PHE A 179 13.98 0.69 4.68
N ALA A 180 13.55 -0.22 3.81
CA ALA A 180 12.26 -0.91 3.90
C ALA A 180 12.28 -2.12 4.85
N GLY A 181 13.47 -2.58 5.26
CA GLY A 181 13.67 -3.80 6.05
C GLY A 181 13.06 -3.82 7.45
N GLY A 182 12.57 -2.68 7.93
CA GLY A 182 11.82 -2.51 9.18
C GLY A 182 10.44 -1.85 9.00
N ILE A 183 9.97 -1.59 7.78
CA ILE A 183 8.66 -0.95 7.53
C ILE A 183 7.58 -2.05 7.46
N PRO A 184 6.65 -2.17 8.43
CA PRO A 184 5.61 -3.19 8.38
C PRO A 184 4.60 -2.87 7.27
N GLY A 185 4.36 -3.81 6.36
CA GLY A 185 3.38 -3.65 5.29
C GLY A 185 3.54 -4.67 4.17
N THR A 186 2.67 -4.56 3.17
CA THR A 186 2.83 -5.25 1.88
C THR A 186 3.43 -4.30 0.84
N VAL A 187 3.99 -4.85 -0.23
CA VAL A 187 4.58 -4.07 -1.33
C VAL A 187 3.55 -3.14 -1.99
N GLY A 188 2.31 -3.61 -2.23
CA GLY A 188 1.25 -2.78 -2.82
C GLY A 188 0.90 -1.57 -1.95
N GLY A 189 0.76 -1.77 -0.63
CA GLY A 189 0.56 -0.67 0.32
C GLY A 189 1.76 0.27 0.40
N ALA A 190 2.98 -0.26 0.23
CA ALA A 190 4.21 0.53 0.21
C ALA A 190 4.28 1.46 -1.01
N VAL A 191 3.85 0.99 -2.19
CA VAL A 191 3.70 1.84 -3.39
C VAL A 191 2.64 2.91 -3.15
N VAL A 192 1.43 2.55 -2.73
CA VAL A 192 0.33 3.52 -2.49
C VAL A 192 0.75 4.65 -1.54
N MET A 193 1.52 4.32 -0.50
CA MET A 193 1.97 5.29 0.52
C MET A 193 3.32 5.95 0.19
N ASN A 194 3.99 5.65 -0.93
CA ASN A 194 5.41 5.99 -1.15
C ASN A 194 6.24 5.75 0.13
N ALA A 195 6.18 4.53 0.65
CA ALA A 195 6.71 4.23 1.98
C ALA A 195 8.23 4.47 2.03
N GLY A 196 8.70 5.10 3.09
CA GLY A 196 10.10 5.48 3.20
C GLY A 196 10.57 5.71 4.64
N ALA A 197 11.86 5.47 4.87
CA ALA A 197 12.56 5.62 6.13
C ALA A 197 14.06 5.86 5.87
N HIS A 198 14.81 6.31 6.86
CA HIS A 198 16.28 6.39 6.78
C HIS A 198 16.87 7.11 5.56
N GLY A 199 16.11 8.00 4.90
CA GLY A 199 16.53 8.74 3.71
C GLY A 199 16.21 8.08 2.36
N GLY A 200 15.57 6.90 2.34
CA GLY A 200 15.08 6.25 1.12
C GLY A 200 13.56 6.03 1.12
N GLU A 201 12.96 6.11 -0.07
CA GLU A 201 11.54 5.90 -0.34
C GLU A 201 11.33 4.88 -1.48
N VAL A 202 10.13 4.31 -1.59
CA VAL A 202 9.77 3.36 -2.66
C VAL A 202 10.04 3.93 -4.06
N LYS A 203 9.74 5.21 -4.30
CA LYS A 203 9.96 5.86 -5.60
C LYS A 203 11.42 5.81 -6.08
N ASP A 204 12.39 5.76 -5.17
CA ASP A 204 13.82 5.90 -5.48
C ASP A 204 14.39 4.65 -6.17
N VAL A 205 13.67 3.52 -6.08
CA VAL A 205 14.06 2.21 -6.63
C VAL A 205 12.97 1.53 -7.45
N LEU A 206 11.74 2.06 -7.46
CA LEU A 206 10.63 1.54 -8.25
C LEU A 206 10.88 1.77 -9.75
N ARG A 207 10.62 0.76 -10.57
CA ARG A 207 10.75 0.84 -12.04
C ARG A 207 9.42 0.89 -12.77
N TYR A 208 8.46 0.07 -12.33
CA TYR A 208 7.07 0.10 -12.77
C TYR A 208 6.20 -0.67 -11.78
N VAL A 209 4.88 -0.56 -11.93
CA VAL A 209 3.88 -1.42 -11.29
C VAL A 209 2.91 -1.98 -12.32
N ARG A 210 2.34 -3.15 -12.03
CA ARG A 210 1.07 -3.59 -12.64
C ARG A 210 -0.04 -3.36 -11.65
N LEU A 211 -1.13 -2.79 -12.11
CA LEU A 211 -2.29 -2.45 -11.29
C LEU A 211 -3.59 -2.82 -12.01
N PHE A 212 -4.60 -3.21 -11.23
CA PHE A 212 -5.97 -3.34 -11.71
C PHE A 212 -6.79 -2.13 -11.27
N THR A 213 -7.43 -1.45 -12.21
CA THR A 213 -8.40 -0.39 -11.92
C THR A 213 -9.76 -0.99 -11.46
N PRO A 214 -10.62 -0.24 -10.75
CA PRO A 214 -11.91 -0.75 -10.26
C PRO A 214 -12.90 -1.22 -11.35
N ASP A 215 -12.69 -0.83 -12.60
CA ASP A 215 -13.44 -1.33 -13.76
C ASP A 215 -12.94 -2.72 -14.23
N GLY A 216 -11.84 -3.23 -13.68
CA GLY A 216 -11.25 -4.53 -13.99
C GLY A 216 -10.18 -4.52 -15.08
N ARG A 217 -9.78 -3.35 -15.60
CA ARG A 217 -8.67 -3.26 -16.56
C ARG A 217 -7.31 -3.42 -15.86
N GLU A 218 -6.40 -4.15 -16.47
CA GLU A 218 -4.98 -4.14 -16.11
C GLU A 218 -4.29 -2.93 -16.76
N VAL A 219 -3.39 -2.29 -16.02
CA VAL A 219 -2.56 -1.17 -16.47
C VAL A 219 -1.13 -1.36 -15.96
N VAL A 220 -0.14 -0.98 -16.77
CA VAL A 220 1.26 -0.88 -16.36
C VAL A 220 1.61 0.59 -16.21
N ALA A 221 2.20 0.98 -15.08
CA ALA A 221 2.51 2.37 -14.75
C ALA A 221 3.97 2.54 -14.30
N GLY A 222 4.65 3.56 -14.82
CA GLY A 222 5.97 3.98 -14.35
C GLY A 222 5.89 4.93 -13.14
N PRO A 223 6.98 5.18 -12.40
CA PRO A 223 6.98 6.06 -11.23
C PRO A 223 6.43 7.46 -11.48
N GLU A 224 6.73 8.03 -12.65
CA GLU A 224 6.30 9.38 -13.05
C GLU A 224 4.77 9.51 -13.10
N SER A 225 4.05 8.49 -13.58
CA SER A 225 2.58 8.53 -13.64
C SER A 225 1.92 8.30 -12.28
N LEU A 226 2.66 7.81 -11.27
CA LEU A 226 2.16 7.63 -9.90
C LEU A 226 2.16 8.92 -9.06
N ARG A 227 2.78 10.00 -9.58
CA ARG A 227 2.79 11.36 -8.98
C ARG A 227 3.20 11.35 -7.50
N PHE A 228 4.32 10.68 -7.20
CA PHE A 228 4.79 10.50 -5.83
C PHE A 228 5.15 11.81 -5.13
N SER A 229 4.77 11.89 -3.86
CA SER A 229 5.22 12.91 -2.91
C SER A 229 5.37 12.29 -1.52
N TYR A 230 5.67 13.10 -0.50
CA TYR A 230 5.80 12.60 0.87
C TYR A 230 4.48 11.95 1.32
N ARG A 231 4.53 10.63 1.57
CA ARG A 231 3.40 9.80 2.02
C ARG A 231 2.19 9.74 1.08
N THR A 232 2.38 10.05 -0.21
CA THR A 232 1.28 10.19 -1.17
C THR A 232 1.64 9.73 -2.58
N SER A 233 0.63 9.17 -3.26
CA SER A 233 0.59 8.85 -4.69
C SER A 233 -0.84 9.08 -5.22
N ASN A 234 -1.03 9.15 -6.53
CA ASN A 234 -2.37 9.23 -7.15
C ASN A 234 -3.28 8.02 -6.79
N LEU A 235 -2.68 6.85 -6.55
CA LEU A 235 -3.39 5.60 -6.23
C LEU A 235 -4.28 5.71 -4.98
N GLN A 236 -3.96 6.61 -4.05
CA GLN A 236 -4.80 6.93 -2.88
C GLN A 236 -6.19 7.45 -3.28
N ARG A 237 -6.33 8.06 -4.47
CA ARG A 237 -7.60 8.60 -5.01
C ARG A 237 -8.24 7.68 -6.04
N GLU A 238 -7.43 7.14 -6.95
CA GLU A 238 -7.90 6.32 -8.09
C GLU A 238 -8.41 4.94 -7.67
N LYS A 239 -8.11 4.49 -6.44
CA LYS A 239 -8.48 3.17 -5.90
C LYS A 239 -8.03 2.00 -6.78
N ALA A 240 -6.96 2.17 -7.55
CA ALA A 240 -6.40 1.05 -8.30
C ALA A 240 -5.51 0.17 -7.40
N VAL A 241 -5.50 -1.13 -7.68
CA VAL A 241 -4.84 -2.14 -6.85
C VAL A 241 -3.55 -2.59 -7.50
N VAL A 242 -2.42 -2.23 -6.88
CA VAL A 242 -1.09 -2.71 -7.25
C VAL A 242 -1.01 -4.21 -6.99
N VAL A 243 -0.91 -5.00 -8.06
CA VAL A 243 -0.78 -6.46 -8.01
C VAL A 243 0.66 -6.94 -8.18
N GLU A 244 1.52 -6.13 -8.79
CA GLU A 244 2.95 -6.39 -8.97
C GLU A 244 3.71 -5.06 -8.96
N ALA A 245 4.91 -5.05 -8.39
CA ALA A 245 5.86 -3.94 -8.44
C ALA A 245 7.24 -4.46 -8.84
N ALA A 246 7.91 -3.70 -9.71
CA ALA A 246 9.26 -3.94 -10.15
C ALA A 246 10.21 -2.90 -9.56
N PHE A 247 11.39 -3.35 -9.13
CA PHE A 247 12.43 -2.53 -8.55
C PHE A 247 13.75 -2.75 -9.30
N CYS A 248 14.53 -1.70 -9.51
CA CYS A 248 15.89 -1.83 -10.04
C CYS A 248 16.89 -1.58 -8.90
N LEU A 249 17.66 -2.62 -8.55
CA LEU A 249 18.56 -2.62 -7.39
C LEU A 249 20.01 -2.78 -7.85
N ARG A 250 20.96 -2.21 -7.10
CA ARG A 250 22.38 -2.28 -7.47
C ARG A 250 23.04 -3.52 -6.88
N PRO A 251 23.84 -4.28 -7.63
CA PRO A 251 24.79 -5.24 -7.07
C PRO A 251 25.74 -4.54 -6.08
N ASP A 252 25.92 -5.14 -4.91
CA ASP A 252 26.69 -4.59 -3.79
C ASP A 252 27.07 -5.73 -2.82
N ASP A 253 27.95 -5.50 -1.84
CA ASP A 253 28.38 -6.56 -0.91
C ASP A 253 27.21 -7.05 -0.04
N PRO A 254 26.84 -8.36 -0.08
CA PRO A 254 25.79 -8.91 0.75
C PRO A 254 25.96 -8.66 2.26
N GLU A 255 27.17 -8.67 2.78
CA GLU A 255 27.43 -8.47 4.21
C GLU A 255 27.29 -6.99 4.59
N GLU A 256 27.70 -6.04 3.74
CA GLU A 256 27.43 -4.61 3.98
C GLU A 256 25.93 -4.28 3.92
N ILE A 257 25.19 -4.86 2.98
CA ILE A 257 23.72 -4.69 2.90
C ILE A 257 23.05 -5.25 4.17
N ARG A 258 23.52 -6.43 4.64
CA ARG A 258 23.03 -7.03 5.89
C ARG A 258 23.37 -6.19 7.12
N ALA A 259 24.56 -5.61 7.18
CA ALA A 259 24.96 -4.69 8.25
C ALA A 259 24.06 -3.45 8.28
N ARG A 260 23.81 -2.81 7.14
CA ARG A 260 22.86 -1.68 6.99
C ARG A 260 21.45 -2.05 7.46
N LEU A 261 20.92 -3.20 7.01
CA LEU A 261 19.61 -3.71 7.42
C LEU A 261 19.50 -3.95 8.93
N ASN A 262 20.52 -4.56 9.54
CA ASN A 262 20.53 -4.83 10.97
C ASN A 262 20.61 -3.52 11.77
N ALA A 263 21.49 -2.59 11.39
CA ALA A 263 21.60 -1.28 12.03
C ALA A 263 20.27 -0.49 12.02
N PHE A 264 19.52 -0.53 10.90
CA PHE A 264 18.19 0.09 10.82
C PHE A 264 17.16 -0.61 11.71
N ARG A 265 17.15 -1.96 11.75
CA ARG A 265 16.25 -2.74 12.62
C ARG A 265 16.52 -2.48 14.10
N GLU A 266 17.78 -2.49 14.51
CA GLU A 266 18.17 -2.18 15.88
C GLU A 266 17.83 -0.74 16.26
N ARG A 267 18.11 0.23 15.38
CA ARG A 267 17.68 1.62 15.59
C ARG A 267 16.18 1.70 15.79
N ARG A 268 15.38 1.02 14.94
CA ARG A 268 13.92 0.96 15.09
C ARG A 268 13.51 0.36 16.43
N ALA A 269 14.13 -0.74 16.85
CA ALA A 269 13.84 -1.38 18.14
C ALA A 269 14.19 -0.50 19.35
N ARG A 270 15.23 0.34 19.25
CA ARG A 270 15.60 1.30 20.31
C ARG A 270 14.72 2.55 20.34
N THR A 271 14.20 3.01 19.20
CA THR A 271 13.51 4.32 19.08
C THR A 271 12.01 4.23 18.83
N GLN A 272 11.42 3.04 18.70
CA GLN A 272 9.99 2.85 18.41
C GLN A 272 9.45 1.65 19.21
N PRO A 273 8.16 1.66 19.58
CA PRO A 273 7.55 0.58 20.38
C PRO A 273 7.24 -0.66 19.51
N VAL A 274 8.28 -1.33 19.01
CA VAL A 274 8.18 -2.40 17.99
C VAL A 274 7.45 -3.66 18.46
N THR A 275 7.37 -3.91 19.76
CA THR A 275 6.62 -5.02 20.38
C THR A 275 5.18 -4.64 20.76
N ALA A 276 4.86 -3.34 20.79
CA ALA A 276 3.54 -2.86 21.15
C ALA A 276 2.58 -2.90 19.94
N ARG A 277 1.29 -2.93 20.25
CA ARG A 277 0.21 -2.92 19.25
C ARG A 277 0.00 -1.49 18.77
N THR A 278 0.61 -1.14 17.64
CA THR A 278 0.57 0.20 17.01
C THR A 278 0.31 0.08 15.51
N ALA A 279 -0.07 1.18 14.84
CA ALA A 279 -0.09 1.26 13.37
C ALA A 279 0.94 2.27 12.84
N GLY A 280 2.15 2.29 13.42
CA GLY A 280 3.21 3.21 13.02
C GLY A 280 3.01 4.63 13.56
N SER A 281 3.51 5.60 12.80
CA SER A 281 3.36 7.02 13.10
C SER A 281 1.92 7.47 12.83
N VAL A 282 1.28 8.07 13.82
CA VAL A 282 -0.13 8.49 13.75
C VAL A 282 -0.28 9.75 12.89
N PHE A 283 0.65 10.69 13.01
CA PHE A 283 0.63 11.97 12.30
C PHE A 283 1.76 12.09 11.28
N ARG A 284 1.47 12.77 10.17
CA ARG A 284 2.46 13.25 9.20
C ARG A 284 3.39 14.27 9.88
N ASN A 285 4.64 14.36 9.44
CA ASN A 285 5.51 15.45 9.90
C ASN A 285 5.09 16.78 9.24
N PRO A 286 4.85 17.85 10.02
CA PRO A 286 4.56 19.17 9.47
C PRO A 286 5.83 19.81 8.86
N PRO A 287 5.70 20.80 7.96
CA PRO A 287 6.85 21.44 7.33
C PRO A 287 7.86 22.02 8.33
N GLY A 288 9.14 21.63 8.19
CA GLY A 288 10.23 22.12 9.04
C GLY A 288 10.35 21.50 10.43
N ASP A 289 9.50 20.52 10.78
CA ASP A 289 9.45 19.95 12.13
C ASP A 289 9.02 18.46 12.11
N TYR A 290 8.96 17.83 13.28
CA TYR A 290 8.55 16.44 13.46
C TYR A 290 7.36 16.38 14.41
N ALA A 291 6.28 15.71 14.01
CA ALA A 291 5.10 15.55 14.86
C ALA A 291 5.46 14.88 16.20
N GLY A 292 6.36 13.89 16.17
CA GLY A 292 6.89 13.27 17.40
C GLY A 292 7.58 14.25 18.35
N ARG A 293 8.30 15.27 17.84
CA ARG A 293 8.95 16.30 18.67
C ARG A 293 7.89 17.19 19.33
N LEU A 294 6.90 17.64 18.56
CA LEU A 294 5.82 18.50 19.03
C LEU A 294 4.97 17.82 20.11
N ILE A 295 4.61 16.55 19.93
CA ILE A 295 3.81 15.78 20.89
C ILE A 295 4.61 15.52 22.19
N ASP A 296 5.92 15.26 22.08
CA ASP A 296 6.81 15.09 23.23
C ASP A 296 7.01 16.41 23.99
N ALA A 297 7.26 17.52 23.27
CA ALA A 297 7.36 18.86 23.85
C ALA A 297 6.04 19.38 24.43
N ALA A 298 4.89 18.89 23.96
CA ALA A 298 3.60 19.10 24.60
C ALA A 298 3.46 18.33 25.93
N GLY A 299 4.36 17.40 26.26
CA GLY A 299 4.31 16.58 27.47
C GLY A 299 3.29 15.44 27.39
N LEU A 300 2.98 14.95 26.19
CA LEU A 300 1.85 14.04 25.95
C LEU A 300 2.21 12.55 25.99
N LYS A 301 3.49 12.17 26.13
CA LYS A 301 3.87 10.76 26.34
C LYS A 301 3.16 10.17 27.55
N GLY A 302 2.59 8.97 27.40
CA GLY A 302 1.80 8.32 28.45
C GLY A 302 0.37 8.85 28.60
N LEU A 303 -0.05 9.88 27.86
CA LEU A 303 -1.45 10.32 27.84
C LEU A 303 -2.36 9.17 27.39
N ARG A 304 -3.44 8.93 28.14
CA ARG A 304 -4.37 7.81 27.94
C ARG A 304 -5.80 8.27 27.71
N VAL A 305 -6.50 7.58 26.81
CA VAL A 305 -7.97 7.57 26.68
C VAL A 305 -8.39 6.11 26.53
N GLY A 306 -9.21 5.61 27.44
CA GLY A 306 -9.58 4.19 27.51
C GLY A 306 -8.36 3.26 27.44
N GLY A 307 -8.38 2.30 26.51
CA GLY A 307 -7.25 1.38 26.29
C GLY A 307 -6.08 2.00 25.50
N ALA A 308 -6.30 3.11 24.79
CA ALA A 308 -5.30 3.76 23.95
C ALA A 308 -4.35 4.66 24.78
N VAL A 309 -3.06 4.63 24.47
CA VAL A 309 -2.05 5.45 25.16
C VAL A 309 -0.99 5.99 24.18
N VAL A 310 -0.54 7.22 24.37
CA VAL A 310 0.62 7.76 23.64
C VAL A 310 1.86 7.03 24.11
N SER A 311 2.61 6.44 23.17
CA SER A 311 3.78 5.63 23.47
C SER A 311 4.80 6.39 24.32
N PRO A 312 5.27 5.84 25.46
CA PRO A 312 6.37 6.43 26.21
C PRO A 312 7.69 6.37 25.43
N VAL A 313 7.82 5.44 24.47
CA VAL A 313 9.01 5.29 23.63
C VAL A 313 9.06 6.37 22.55
N HIS A 314 7.96 6.59 21.81
CA HIS A 314 7.93 7.52 20.69
C HIS A 314 6.58 8.24 20.58
N ALA A 315 6.55 9.54 20.88
CA ALA A 315 5.31 10.30 21.05
C ALA A 315 4.35 10.32 19.83
N ASN A 316 4.86 10.15 18.59
CA ASN A 316 4.00 10.01 17.40
C ASN A 316 3.35 8.61 17.23
N PHE A 317 3.43 7.71 18.22
CA PHE A 317 2.82 6.38 18.17
C PHE A 317 1.75 6.29 19.26
N ILE A 318 0.57 5.77 18.92
CA ILE A 318 -0.45 5.38 19.90
C ILE A 318 -0.42 3.86 20.03
N GLU A 319 -0.32 3.37 21.25
CA GLU A 319 -0.34 1.95 21.62
C GLU A 319 -1.74 1.54 22.08
N ASN A 320 -2.22 0.39 21.59
CA ASN A 320 -3.28 -0.37 22.23
C ASN A 320 -2.67 -1.12 23.42
N ALA A 321 -2.78 -0.55 24.61
CA ALA A 321 -2.26 -1.12 25.85
C ALA A 321 -3.11 -2.29 26.42
N GLY A 322 -4.10 -2.75 25.65
CA GLY A 322 -5.11 -3.72 26.08
C GLY A 322 -6.50 -3.09 26.06
N GLY A 323 -7.44 -3.74 25.37
CA GLY A 323 -8.85 -3.33 25.32
C GLY A 323 -9.14 -2.00 24.61
N ALA A 324 -8.18 -1.39 23.90
CA ALA A 324 -8.42 -0.14 23.19
C ALA A 324 -9.45 -0.32 22.07
N THR A 325 -10.39 0.62 21.99
CA THR A 325 -11.37 0.74 20.91
C THR A 325 -10.90 1.69 19.81
N ALA A 326 -11.54 1.69 18.66
CA ALA A 326 -11.28 2.70 17.62
C ALA A 326 -11.64 4.09 18.13
N ARG A 327 -12.75 4.21 18.86
CA ARG A 327 -13.16 5.43 19.55
C ARG A 327 -12.11 5.98 20.51
N ASP A 328 -11.47 5.12 21.31
CA ASP A 328 -10.38 5.52 22.21
C ASP A 328 -9.21 6.16 21.43
N VAL A 329 -8.81 5.54 20.31
CA VAL A 329 -7.72 6.03 19.47
C VAL A 329 -8.10 7.35 18.80
N CYS A 330 -9.31 7.48 18.25
CA CYS A 330 -9.79 8.74 17.65
C CYS A 330 -9.88 9.87 18.69
N ALA A 331 -10.42 9.61 19.88
CA ALA A 331 -10.49 10.60 20.95
C ALA A 331 -9.09 11.02 21.47
N LEU A 332 -8.13 10.09 21.49
CA LEU A 332 -6.74 10.41 21.81
C LEU A 332 -6.06 11.21 20.69
N ILE A 333 -6.34 10.91 19.42
CA ILE A 333 -5.87 11.67 18.25
C ILE A 333 -6.30 13.13 18.36
N GLU A 334 -7.59 13.41 18.53
CA GLU A 334 -8.08 14.79 18.62
C GLU A 334 -7.49 15.53 19.83
N ARG A 335 -7.40 14.88 20.99
CA ARG A 335 -6.75 15.49 22.17
C ARG A 335 -5.27 15.83 21.96
N ILE A 336 -4.55 15.07 21.12
CA ILE A 336 -3.17 15.40 20.72
C ILE A 336 -3.16 16.60 19.77
N ARG A 337 -4.05 16.63 18.77
CA ARG A 337 -4.16 17.72 17.78
C ARG A 337 -4.47 19.05 18.48
N ASP A 338 -5.45 19.06 19.37
CA ASP A 338 -5.85 20.23 20.15
C ASP A 338 -4.69 20.79 20.98
N GLU A 339 -4.00 19.93 21.73
CA GLU A 339 -2.93 20.37 22.64
C GLU A 339 -1.67 20.83 21.89
N VAL A 340 -1.31 20.17 20.78
CA VAL A 340 -0.20 20.61 19.92
C VAL A 340 -0.53 21.94 19.22
N TYR A 341 -1.76 22.09 18.71
CA TYR A 341 -2.21 23.36 18.12
C TYR A 341 -2.22 24.48 19.16
N ARG A 342 -2.76 24.23 20.36
CA ARG A 342 -2.82 25.19 21.47
C ARG A 342 -1.44 25.65 21.96
N LYS A 343 -0.43 24.78 21.94
CA LYS A 343 0.94 25.09 22.40
C LYS A 343 1.85 25.67 21.32
N PHE A 344 1.69 25.26 20.06
CA PHE A 344 2.66 25.55 19.00
C PHE A 344 2.05 26.21 17.75
N GLY A 345 0.73 26.35 17.67
CA GLY A 345 0.03 26.85 16.48
C GLY A 345 0.02 25.88 15.29
N VAL A 346 0.51 24.65 15.48
CA VAL A 346 0.65 23.63 14.43
C VAL A 346 -0.53 22.66 14.48
N LEU A 347 -1.33 22.62 13.41
CA LEU A 347 -2.37 21.61 13.26
C LEU A 347 -1.74 20.32 12.68
N LEU A 348 -1.80 19.22 13.42
CA LEU A 348 -1.31 17.93 12.94
C LEU A 348 -2.34 17.23 12.04
N GLU A 349 -1.85 16.68 10.93
CA GLU A 349 -2.58 15.82 9.99
C GLU A 349 -2.28 14.35 10.25
N THR A 350 -3.27 13.47 10.18
CA THR A 350 -3.08 12.02 10.36
C THR A 350 -2.43 11.37 9.13
N GLU A 351 -1.50 10.44 9.36
CA GLU A 351 -0.96 9.52 8.35
C GLU A 351 -1.74 8.20 8.30
N VAL A 352 -2.31 7.81 9.45
CA VAL A 352 -3.15 6.61 9.59
C VAL A 352 -4.51 6.79 8.93
N VAL A 353 -4.98 5.76 8.23
CA VAL A 353 -6.27 5.76 7.54
C VAL A 353 -7.35 5.21 8.47
N VAL A 354 -8.33 6.05 8.83
CA VAL A 354 -9.53 5.62 9.58
C VAL A 354 -10.60 5.16 8.59
N VAL A 355 -11.19 3.99 8.81
CA VAL A 355 -12.09 3.32 7.86
C VAL A 355 -13.26 2.63 8.59
N GLY A 356 -14.47 2.70 8.04
CA GLY A 356 -15.63 2.02 8.59
C GLY A 356 -16.46 2.88 9.56
N GLU A 357 -17.24 2.23 10.42
CA GLU A 357 -18.23 2.87 11.30
C GLU A 357 -17.85 2.75 12.79
N GLY A 358 -18.20 3.77 13.58
CA GLY A 358 -18.05 3.79 15.05
C GLY A 358 -17.03 4.77 15.60
#